data_AF-A0A1B3E2K6-F1
#
_entry.id   AF-A0A1B3E2K6-F1
#
_cell.length_a   1.000
_cell.length_b   1.000
_cell.length_c   1.000
_cell.angle_alpha   90.00
_cell.angle_beta   90.00
_cell.angle_gamma   90.00
#
_symmetry.space_group_name_H-M   'P 1'
#
loop_
_entity.id
_entity.type
_entity.pdbx_description
1 polymer ?
#
loop_
_entity_poly.entity_id
_entity_poly.type
_entity_poly.pdbx_seq_one_letter_code
_entity_poly.pdbx_strand_id
1 'polypeptide(L)' 'MTLCARGAHWPLGVLACSLFALGWAAIATSPPRLIYNVSDSVPVGWYRILPANSLASGDLALVRLPPEARSLAAQRG' A
#
# COMPACT_ATOMS: atom_id res chain seq x y z
N MET A 1 40.86 -33.31 -5.76
CA MET A 1 39.59 -33.06 -6.47
C MET A 1 38.56 -32.44 -5.52
N THR A 2 38.67 -31.16 -5.14
CA THR A 2 37.72 -30.54 -4.17
C THR A 2 37.65 -29.00 -4.30
N LEU A 3 37.58 -28.45 -5.52
CA LEU A 3 37.38 -26.99 -5.70
C LEU A 3 36.19 -26.60 -6.60
N CYS A 4 35.24 -27.51 -6.85
CA CYS A 4 34.08 -27.21 -7.71
C CYS A 4 32.79 -26.89 -6.93
N ALA A 5 32.69 -27.25 -5.65
CA ALA A 5 31.45 -27.09 -4.88
C ALA A 5 31.26 -25.68 -4.27
N ARG A 6 32.32 -24.89 -4.15
CA ARG A 6 32.25 -23.54 -3.56
C ARG A 6 31.76 -22.45 -4.54
N GLY A 7 31.74 -22.69 -5.85
CA GLY A 7 31.25 -21.70 -6.83
C GLY A 7 29.73 -21.71 -7.04
N ALA A 8 29.09 -22.85 -6.83
CA ALA A 8 27.69 -23.09 -7.23
C ALA A 8 26.64 -22.73 -6.16
N HIS A 9 27.03 -22.57 -4.89
CA HIS A 9 26.08 -22.28 -3.82
C HIS A 9 25.69 -20.79 -3.74
N TRP A 10 26.56 -19.89 -4.22
CA TRP A 10 26.27 -18.46 -4.29
C TRP A 10 25.09 -18.13 -5.23
N PRO A 11 25.06 -18.58 -6.50
CA PRO A 11 23.94 -18.27 -7.39
C PRO A 11 22.62 -18.90 -6.90
N LEU A 12 22.68 -20.11 -6.33
CA LEU A 12 21.51 -20.74 -5.71
C LEU A 12 20.99 -19.94 -4.49
N GLY A 13 21.91 -19.40 -3.67
CA GLY A 13 21.57 -18.51 -2.57
C GLY A 13 20.89 -17.23 -3.05
N VAL A 14 21.42 -16.58 -4.09
CA VAL A 14 20.82 -15.38 -4.68
C VAL A 14 19.43 -15.64 -5.26
N LEU A 15 19.25 -16.78 -5.94
CA LEU A 15 17.94 -17.19 -6.47
C LEU A 15 16.94 -17.45 -5.34
N ALA A 16 17.34 -18.17 -4.30
CA ALA A 16 16.49 -18.42 -3.14
C ALA A 16 16.10 -17.12 -2.42
N CYS A 17 17.05 -16.20 -2.19
CA CYS A 17 16.78 -14.89 -1.59
C CYS A 17 15.85 -14.05 -2.47
N SER A 18 16.04 -14.05 -3.79
CA SER A 18 15.18 -13.33 -4.73
C SER A 18 13.75 -13.88 -4.74
N LEU A 19 13.59 -15.21 -4.76
CA LEU A 19 12.29 -15.87 -4.67
C LEU A 19 11.59 -15.57 -3.35
N PHE A 20 12.35 -15.60 -2.24
CA PHE A 20 11.82 -15.24 -0.93
C PHE A 20 11.38 -13.77 -0.88
N ALA A 21 12.21 -12.85 -1.37
CA ALA A 21 11.88 -11.43 -1.41
C ALA A 21 10.64 -11.15 -2.29
N LEU A 22 10.53 -11.83 -3.43
CA LEU A 22 9.38 -11.73 -4.33
C LEU A 22 8.10 -12.28 -3.68
N GLY A 23 8.20 -13.47 -3.08
CA GLY A 23 7.08 -14.08 -2.34
C GLY A 23 6.63 -13.20 -1.18
N TRP A 24 7.58 -12.65 -0.43
CA TRP A 24 7.31 -11.70 0.65
C TRP A 24 6.60 -10.44 0.13
N ALA A 25 7.12 -9.79 -0.92
CA ALA A 25 6.50 -8.59 -1.50
C ALA A 25 5.07 -8.85 -2.03
N ALA A 26 4.79 -10.06 -2.51
CA ALA A 26 3.46 -10.41 -3.01
C ALA A 26 2.41 -10.59 -1.90
N ILE A 27 2.81 -11.04 -0.70
CA ILE A 27 1.88 -11.31 0.41
C ILE A 27 1.90 -10.22 1.50
N ALA A 28 3.03 -9.53 1.66
CA ALA A 28 3.20 -8.48 2.66
C ALA A 28 2.44 -7.23 2.21
N THR A 29 1.18 -7.13 2.62
CA THR A 29 0.37 -5.95 2.37
C THR A 29 0.66 -4.89 3.43
N SER A 30 1.22 -3.75 2.99
CA SER A 30 1.18 -2.54 3.80
C SER A 30 -0.14 -1.82 3.52
N PRO A 31 -0.85 -1.33 4.56
CA PRO A 31 -2.02 -0.49 4.33
C PRO A 31 -1.59 0.76 3.54
N PRO A 32 -2.44 1.26 2.63
CA PRO A 32 -2.15 2.46 1.87
C PRO A 32 -1.90 3.62 2.84
N ARG A 33 -0.82 4.37 2.60
CA ARG A 33 -0.43 5.53 3.43
C ARG A 33 -0.69 6.86 2.74
N LEU A 34 -1.03 6.84 1.46
CA LEU A 34 -1.29 8.01 0.64
C LEU A 34 -2.59 7.80 -0.15
N ILE A 35 -3.36 8.86 -0.32
CA ILE A 35 -4.53 8.91 -1.20
C ILE A 35 -4.47 10.19 -2.03
N TYR A 36 -4.82 10.09 -3.32
CA TYR A 36 -4.94 11.24 -4.19
C TYR A 36 -6.40 11.69 -4.22
N ASN A 37 -6.67 12.93 -3.82
CA ASN A 37 -7.99 13.54 -3.95
C ASN A 37 -8.10 14.23 -5.32
N VAL A 38 -9.00 13.72 -6.17
CA VAL A 38 -9.32 14.30 -7.48
C VAL A 38 -10.44 15.34 -7.38
N SER A 39 -11.24 15.30 -6.32
CA SER A 39 -12.45 16.13 -6.18
C SER A 39 -12.11 17.54 -5.69
N ASP A 40 -12.86 18.53 -6.18
CA ASP A 40 -12.77 19.93 -5.74
C ASP A 40 -13.38 20.20 -4.34
N SER A 41 -13.76 19.16 -3.59
CA SER A 41 -14.31 19.28 -2.23
C SER A 41 -13.33 19.84 -1.20
N VAL A 42 -12.04 19.54 -1.39
CA VAL A 42 -10.89 20.03 -0.62
C VAL A 42 -9.73 20.19 -1.61
N PRO A 43 -8.57 20.80 -1.27
CA PRO A 43 -7.47 20.96 -2.22
C PRO A 43 -7.11 19.66 -2.94
N VAL A 44 -7.00 19.71 -4.27
CA VAL A 44 -6.61 18.56 -5.10
C VAL A 44 -5.15 18.21 -4.82
N GLY A 45 -4.85 16.90 -4.66
CA GLY A 45 -3.47 16.45 -4.43
C GLY A 45 -3.33 15.20 -3.57
N TRP A 46 -2.09 14.95 -3.16
CA TRP A 46 -1.74 13.81 -2.30
C TRP A 46 -1.94 14.13 -0.82
N TYR A 47 -2.68 13.26 -0.14
CA TYR A 47 -2.91 13.30 1.31
C TYR A 47 -2.29 12.08 1.98
N ARG A 48 -1.74 12.29 3.19
CA ARG A 48 -1.22 11.20 4.03
C ARG A 48 -2.30 10.67 4.95
N ILE A 49 -2.42 9.34 5.00
CA ILE A 49 -3.33 8.64 5.90
C ILE A 49 -2.62 8.49 7.25
N LEU A 50 -3.27 8.96 8.31
CA LEU A 50 -2.80 8.88 9.70
C LEU A 50 -3.83 8.13 10.55
N PRO A 51 -3.41 7.48 11.65
CA PRO A 51 -4.35 6.90 12.61
C PRO A 51 -5.29 7.96 13.18
N ALA A 52 -6.59 7.69 13.18
CA ALA A 52 -7.62 8.58 13.70
C ALA A 52 -7.73 8.49 15.24
N ASN A 53 -6.64 8.75 15.95
CA ASN A 53 -6.58 8.65 17.42
C ASN A 53 -7.36 9.77 18.12
N SER A 54 -7.49 10.92 17.46
CA SER A 54 -8.28 12.07 17.89
C SER A 54 -8.75 12.80 16.63
N LEU A 55 -10.00 13.24 16.61
CA LEU A 55 -10.60 14.02 15.52
C LEU A 55 -11.22 15.27 16.12
N ALA A 56 -10.92 16.41 15.52
CA ALA A 56 -11.50 17.70 15.84
C ALA A 56 -12.39 18.21 14.70
N SER A 57 -13.24 19.18 15.01
CA SER A 57 -14.01 19.88 13.98
C SER A 57 -13.05 20.57 13.01
N GLY A 58 -13.21 20.31 11.71
CA GLY A 58 -12.34 20.81 10.65
C GLY A 58 -11.31 19.81 10.13
N ASP A 59 -11.13 18.67 10.81
CA ASP A 59 -10.23 17.61 10.31
C ASP A 59 -10.81 16.88 9.09
N LEU A 60 -9.92 16.39 8.23
CA LEU A 60 -10.27 15.51 7.12
C LEU A 60 -10.14 14.05 7.52
N ALA A 61 -11.25 13.31 7.40
CA ALA A 61 -11.30 11.88 7.71
C ALA A 61 -11.48 11.05 6.43
N LEU A 62 -10.63 10.03 6.27
CA LEU A 62 -10.83 9.00 5.24
C LEU A 62 -11.75 7.91 5.78
N VAL A 63 -12.93 7.77 5.19
CA VAL A 63 -13.95 6.81 5.63
C VAL A 63 -14.36 5.85 4.52
N ARG A 64 -14.69 4.59 4.87
CA ARG A 64 -15.38 3.68 3.96
C ARG A 64 -16.87 3.97 4.02
N LEU A 65 -17.42 4.53 2.94
CA LEU A 65 -18.84 4.82 2.85
C LEU A 65 -19.68 3.53 2.80
N PRO A 66 -20.87 3.51 3.45
CA PRO A 66 -21.86 2.46 3.23
C PRO A 66 -22.35 2.47 1.76
N PRO A 67 -22.87 1.36 1.23
CA PRO A 67 -23.23 1.20 -0.18
C PRO A 67 -24.13 2.32 -0.74
N GLU A 68 -25.09 2.77 0.05
CA GLU A 68 -26.13 3.74 -0.29
C GLU A 68 -25.54 5.16 -0.38
N ALA A 69 -24.63 5.49 0.54
CA ALA A 69 -23.90 6.75 0.46
C ALA A 69 -22.92 6.76 -0.72
N ARG A 70 -22.34 5.60 -1.05
CA ARG A 70 -21.44 5.45 -2.20
C ARG A 70 -22.17 5.64 -3.52
N SER A 71 -23.38 5.07 -3.67
CA SER A 71 -24.18 5.24 -4.89
C SER A 71 -24.60 6.70 -5.05
N LEU A 72 -24.98 7.37 -3.96
CA LEU A 72 -25.30 8.80 -3.99
C LEU A 72 -24.08 9.66 -4.37
N ALA A 73 -22.90 9.37 -3.83
CA ALA A 73 -21.67 10.08 -4.18
C ALA A 73 -21.30 9.88 -5.66
N ALA A 74 -21.44 8.66 -6.18
CA ALA A 74 -21.15 8.35 -7.58
C ALA A 74 -22.08 9.08 -8.57
N GLN A 75 -23.32 9.39 -8.16
CA GLN A 75 -24.25 10.17 -8.99
C GLN A 75 -23.90 11.66 -9.06
N ARG A 76 -23.17 12.18 -8.07
CA ARG A 76 -22.88 13.62 -7.99
C ARG A 76 -21.73 14.09 -8.88
N GLY A 77 -20.85 13.18 -9.33
CA GLY A 77 -19.67 13.51 -10.13
C GLY A 77 -18.56 14.09 -9.29
#